data_AF-A0A1A0H9Z6-F1
#
_entry.id   AF-A0A1A0H9Z6-F1
#
_cell.length_a   1.000
_cell.length_b   1.000
_cell.length_c   1.000
_cell.angle_alpha   90.00
_cell.angle_beta   90.00
_cell.angle_gamma   90.00
#
_symmetry.space_group_name_H-M   'P 1'
#
loop_
_entity.id
_entity.type
_entity.pdbx_description
1 polymer ?
#
loop_
_entity_poly.entity_id
_entity_poly.type
_entity_poly.pdbx_seq_one_letter_code
_entity_poly.pdbx_strand_id
1 'polypeptide(L)'
;RMDERILDLKIRRIEQLNEKLRLSLKKDRIPASRAAALIIQASQDIPDPLIPSIWHLPPELNRYRVFQEAKGMSSGKNVSCCTIV
;
A
#
# COMPACT_ATOMS: atom_id res chain seq x y z
N ARG A 1 -41.74 -9.12 28.24
CA ARG A 1 -40.36 -9.32 28.76
C ARG A 1 -39.35 -9.67 27.65
N MET A 2 -39.50 -9.08 26.46
CA MET A 2 -38.52 -9.14 25.37
C MET A 2 -37.87 -7.76 25.18
N ASP A 3 -38.62 -6.71 25.47
CA ASP A 3 -38.19 -5.31 25.41
C ASP A 3 -37.07 -4.98 26.40
N GLU A 4 -37.10 -5.54 27.61
CA GLU A 4 -36.02 -5.43 28.60
C GLU A 4 -34.70 -6.01 28.08
N ARG A 5 -34.75 -7.18 27.44
CA ARG A 5 -33.55 -7.82 26.86
C ARG A 5 -32.98 -7.03 25.70
N ILE A 6 -33.84 -6.43 24.87
CA ILE A 6 -33.42 -5.55 23.77
C ILE A 6 -32.79 -4.27 24.33
N LEU A 7 -33.34 -3.71 25.40
CA LEU A 7 -32.79 -2.54 26.08
C LEU A 7 -31.38 -2.84 26.64
N ASP A 8 -31.19 -3.98 27.29
CA ASP A 8 -29.89 -4.41 27.81
C ASP A 8 -28.84 -4.56 26.70
N LEU A 9 -29.22 -5.13 25.55
CA LEU A 9 -28.33 -5.26 24.39
C LEU A 9 -27.94 -3.90 23.82
N LYS A 10 -28.88 -2.95 23.77
CA LYS A 10 -28.61 -1.57 23.32
C LYS A 10 -27.64 -0.86 24.27
N ILE A 11 -27.83 -0.99 25.58
CA ILE A 11 -26.94 -0.39 26.58
C ILE A 11 -25.52 -0.94 26.42
N ARG A 12 -25.36 -2.28 26.37
CA ARG A 12 -24.06 -2.91 26.16
C ARG A 12 -23.39 -2.42 24.87
N ARG A 13 -24.16 -2.23 23.80
CA ARG A 13 -23.62 -1.71 22.54
C ARG A 13 -23.11 -0.28 22.68
N ILE A 14 -23.84 0.58 23.39
CA ILE A 14 -23.43 1.97 23.66
C ILE A 14 -22.16 1.99 24.49
N GLU A 15 -22.06 1.17 25.53
CA GLU A 15 -20.86 1.05 26.37
C GLU A 15 -19.63 0.63 25.56
N GLN A 16 -19.78 -0.37 24.69
CA GLN A 16 -18.71 -0.79 23.77
C GLN A 16 -18.27 0.34 22.84
N LEU A 17 -19.20 1.13 22.31
CA LEU A 17 -18.88 2.25 21.44
C LEU A 17 -18.17 3.37 22.21
N ASN A 18 -18.61 3.64 23.44
CA ASN A 18 -17.98 4.62 24.32
C ASN A 18 -16.57 4.21 24.70
N GLU A 19 -16.34 2.92 24.98
CA GLU A 19 -15.00 2.40 25.25
C GLU A 19 -14.09 2.55 24.04
N LYS A 20 -14.56 2.18 22.84
CA LYS A 20 -13.82 2.39 21.59
C LYS A 20 -13.48 3.84 21.35
N LEU A 21 -14.42 4.76 21.63
CA LEU A 21 -14.19 6.19 21.49
C LEU A 21 -13.12 6.68 22.46
N ARG A 22 -13.21 6.30 23.74
CA ARG A 22 -12.20 6.63 24.76
C ARG A 22 -10.82 6.13 24.36
N LEU A 23 -10.71 4.91 23.84
CA LEU A 23 -9.44 4.37 23.34
C LEU A 23 -8.92 5.17 22.13
N SER A 24 -9.79 5.55 21.20
CA SER A 24 -9.40 6.34 20.02
C SER A 24 -8.91 7.75 20.37
N LEU A 25 -9.53 8.38 21.37
CA LEU A 25 -9.18 9.71 21.88
C LEU A 25 -7.87 9.71 22.68
N LYS A 26 -7.54 8.60 23.36
CA LYS A 26 -6.26 8.44 24.07
C LYS A 26 -5.05 8.24 23.16
N LYS A 27 -5.25 8.01 21.87
CA LYS A 27 -4.15 7.81 20.92
C LYS A 27 -3.42 9.13 20.70
N ASP A 28 -2.10 9.12 20.85
CA ASP A 28 -1.26 10.25 20.48
C ASP A 28 -1.40 10.60 18.99
N ARG A 29 -1.37 11.90 18.71
CA ARG A 29 -1.49 12.47 17.37
C ARG A 29 -0.26 13.31 17.09
N ILE A 30 0.22 13.26 15.85
CA ILE A 30 1.21 14.21 15.35
C ILE A 30 0.52 15.31 14.54
N PRO A 31 1.06 16.54 14.52
CA PRO A 31 0.56 17.60 13.64
C PRO A 31 0.59 17.17 12.17
N ALA A 32 -0.40 17.62 11.39
CA ALA A 32 -0.51 17.31 9.98
C ALA A 32 0.72 17.77 9.18
N SER A 33 1.30 18.93 9.52
CA SER A 33 2.53 19.43 8.92
C SER A 33 3.71 18.48 9.12
N ARG A 34 3.87 17.92 10.33
CA ARG A 34 4.91 16.93 10.64
C ARG A 34 4.67 15.62 9.89
N ALA A 35 3.43 15.14 9.84
CA ALA A 35 3.08 13.94 9.09
C ALA A 35 3.40 14.10 7.59
N ALA A 36 3.06 15.25 7.00
CA ALA A 36 3.36 15.56 5.61
C ALA A 36 4.87 15.61 5.34
N ALA A 37 5.64 16.23 6.24
CA ALA A 37 7.10 16.26 6.13
C ALA A 37 7.72 14.86 6.14
N LEU A 38 7.23 13.96 7.00
CA LEU A 38 7.69 12.57 7.05
C LEU A 38 7.36 11.80 5.75
N ILE A 39 6.18 12.03 5.16
CA ILE A 39 5.80 11.42 3.89
C ILE A 39 6.71 11.91 2.76
N ILE A 40 6.95 13.22 2.70
CA ILE A 40 7.84 13.81 1.69
C ILE A 40 9.24 13.21 1.83
N GLN A 41 9.80 13.18 3.03
CA GLN A 41 11.11 12.59 3.29
C GLN A 41 11.16 11.11 2.86
N ALA A 42 10.19 10.30 3.29
CA ALA A 42 10.13 8.89 2.92
C ALA A 42 10.04 8.69 1.40
N SER A 43 9.29 9.56 0.72
CA SER A 43 9.18 9.53 -0.75
C SER A 43 10.47 9.95 -1.44
N GLN A 44 11.32 10.76 -0.80
CA GLN A 44 12.62 11.19 -1.32
C GLN A 44 13.75 10.17 -1.05
N ASP A 45 13.61 9.36 0.00
CA ASP A 45 14.63 8.39 0.38
C ASP A 45 14.47 7.06 -0.37
N ILE A 46 13.24 6.72 -0.76
CA ILE A 46 12.91 5.43 -1.39
C ILE A 46 12.60 5.63 -2.87
N PRO A 47 13.48 5.18 -3.78
CA PRO A 47 13.25 5.35 -5.21
C PRO A 47 12.15 4.42 -5.73
N ASP A 48 11.25 4.95 -6.55
CA ASP A 48 10.15 4.20 -7.17
C ASP A 48 10.45 3.91 -8.66
N PRO A 49 10.61 2.63 -9.07
CA PRO A 49 10.84 2.26 -10.47
C PRO A 49 9.66 2.54 -11.40
N LEU A 50 8.45 2.79 -10.88
CA LEU A 50 7.28 3.15 -11.67
C LEU A 50 7.24 4.63 -12.07
N ILE A 51 8.14 5.46 -11.51
CA ILE A 51 8.23 6.89 -11.83
C ILE A 51 9.64 7.24 -12.34
N PRO A 52 10.01 6.79 -13.56
CA PRO A 52 11.37 6.97 -14.08
C PRO A 52 11.76 8.42 -14.34
N SER A 53 10.77 9.32 -14.49
CA SER A 53 11.00 10.75 -14.71
C SER A 53 11.67 11.44 -13.51
N ILE A 54 11.50 10.89 -12.31
CA ILE A 54 12.07 11.41 -11.07
C ILE A 54 13.22 10.48 -10.65
N TRP A 55 12.93 9.18 -10.56
CA TRP A 55 13.86 8.14 -10.14
C TRP A 55 14.54 7.55 -11.36
N HIS A 56 15.66 8.13 -11.76
CA HIS A 56 16.48 7.67 -12.88
C HIS A 56 17.24 6.39 -12.51
N LEU A 57 16.49 5.32 -12.21
CA LEU A 57 17.06 4.05 -11.77
C LEU A 57 17.81 3.36 -12.91
N PRO A 58 18.95 2.73 -12.61
CA PRO A 58 19.69 1.97 -13.61
C PRO A 58 18.82 0.88 -14.26
N PRO A 59 18.90 0.69 -15.58
CA PRO A 59 18.11 -0.32 -16.30
C PRO A 59 18.42 -1.76 -15.84
N GLU A 60 19.55 -1.98 -15.17
CA GLU A 60 19.97 -3.25 -14.58
C GLU A 60 19.05 -3.72 -13.43
N LEU A 61 18.41 -2.79 -12.71
CA LEU A 61 17.45 -3.11 -11.66
C LEU A 61 16.10 -3.59 -12.22
N ASN A 62 15.83 -3.37 -13.51
CA ASN A 62 14.59 -3.79 -14.13
C ASN A 62 14.62 -5.30 -14.47
N ARG A 63 13.95 -6.10 -13.64
CA ARG A 63 13.80 -7.56 -13.85
C ARG A 63 13.18 -7.91 -15.21
N TYR A 64 12.38 -7.02 -15.81
CA TYR A 64 11.73 -7.26 -17.10
C TYR A 64 12.57 -6.82 -18.30
N ARG A 65 13.79 -6.31 -18.09
CA ARG A 65 14.68 -5.87 -19.19
C ARG A 65 14.89 -6.95 -20.23
N VAL A 66 15.20 -8.18 -19.80
CA VAL A 66 15.45 -9.33 -20.68
C VAL A 66 14.25 -9.65 -21.56
N PHE A 67 13.03 -9.51 -21.03
CA PHE A 67 11.81 -9.74 -21.80
C PHE A 67 11.58 -8.65 -22.87
N GLN A 68 11.89 -7.39 -22.56
CA GLN A 68 11.80 -6.30 -23.53
C GLN A 68 12.86 -6.44 -24.65
N GLU A 69 14.10 -6.78 -24.30
CA GLU A 69 15.17 -7.05 -25.26
C GLU A 69 14.81 -8.23 -26.19
N ALA A 70 14.29 -9.32 -25.62
CA ALA A 70 13.83 -10.48 -26.39
C ALA A 70 12.65 -10.15 -27.32
N LYS A 71 11.71 -9.29 -26.90
CA LYS A 71 10.58 -8.82 -27.72
C LYS A 71 11.01 -7.84 -28.82
N GLY A 72 12.05 -7.04 -28.59
CA GLY A 72 12.66 -6.19 -29.62
C GLY A 72 13.42 -6.99 -30.68
N MET A 73 14.00 -8.14 -30.31
CA MET A 73 14.69 -9.06 -31.21
C MET A 73 13.76 -10.00 -31.99
N SER A 74 12.47 -10.09 -31.64
CA SER A 74 11.52 -11.01 -32.28
C SER A 74 10.88 -10.48 -33.58
N SER A 75 11.46 -9.45 -34.22
CA SER A 75 11.06 -9.06 -35.58
C SER A 75 11.81 -9.86 -36.68
N GLY A 76 12.61 -10.87 -36.33
CA GLY A 76 13.43 -11.54 -37.36
C GLY A 76 13.90 -12.98 -37.17
N LYS A 77 13.62 -13.69 -36.08
CA LYS A 77 14.02 -15.11 -35.98
C LYS A 77 13.19 -15.90 -34.97
N ASN A 78 12.77 -17.09 -35.39
CA ASN A 78 12.09 -18.11 -34.59
C ASN A 78 12.93 -18.47 -33.35
N VAL A 79 12.68 -17.82 -32.23
CA VAL A 79 13.22 -18.26 -30.93
C VAL A 79 12.16 -19.15 -30.30
N SER A 80 12.41 -20.46 -30.34
CA SER A 80 11.69 -21.48 -29.59
C SER A 80 11.65 -21.08 -28.11
N CYS A 81 10.47 -20.74 -27.61
CA CYS A 81 10.24 -20.38 -26.22
C CYS A 81 9.97 -21.66 -25.43
N CYS A 82 10.84 -22.01 -24.48
CA CYS A 82 10.61 -23.11 -23.55
C CYS A 82 9.47 -22.75 -22.59
N THR A 83 8.30 -23.36 -22.78
CA THR A 83 7.26 -23.42 -21.74
C THR A 83 7.72 -24.37 -20.63
N ILE A 84 7.61 -23.94 -19.38
CA ILE A 84 7.78 -24.82 -18.22
C ILE A 84 6.59 -25.80 -18.21
N VAL A 85 6.89 -27.10 -18.17
CA VAL A 85 5.92 -28.17 -17.86
C VAL A 85 5.89 -28.37 -16.34
#